data_AF-A0A0A2C847-F1
#
_entry.id   AF-A0A0A2C847-F1
#
_cell.length_a   1.000
_cell.length_b   1.000
_cell.length_c   1.000
_cell.angle_alpha   90.00
_cell.angle_beta   90.00
_cell.angle_gamma   90.00
#
_symmetry.space_group_name_H-M   'P 1'
#
loop_
_entity.id
_entity.type
_entity.pdbx_description
1 polymer ?
#
loop_
_entity_poly.entity_id
_entity_poly.type
_entity_poly.pdbx_seq_one_letter_code
_entity_poly.pdbx_strand_id
1 'polypeptide(L)'
;MIKKRFMRDLLTDKETAKILGKRIDRLYKDVDFFDKYDDDEWELNEGEHFEFVAKRGVIKERRFYEEGVEALARYYEKDQSGILSIVIEALTHRRRRRKKMLVSRRITQELIESKGLVETRGELAFVNKSTTIKILQTNGLGLKNSVARITNSDSLDGQEALELEKHFLISEEDETIWSQKGLASIAVDMTRNSSLRKSRKAWVEAVGEVVEDCFKVEIKRLSSAPKRIDEAIARAKRAANNTCQVTGAKKRRGNNFQLHGHHLFDKVNRPDLSDLIDNILVVEGSIHSEFHSWNKGREECSPKDFLDFLSEVRGDLFDSDNARTAERHSKLVARLVALQNNYEGNHLRYR
;
A
#
# COMPACT_ATOMS: atom_id res chain seq x y z
N MET A 1 7.64 18.68 -17.22
CA MET A 1 6.84 18.21 -16.07
C MET A 1 7.45 16.88 -15.61
N ILE A 2 8.20 16.87 -14.52
CA ILE A 2 8.76 15.62 -13.97
C ILE A 2 7.59 14.90 -13.30
N LYS A 3 7.12 13.78 -13.88
CA LYS A 3 6.19 12.90 -13.17
C LYS A 3 6.89 12.52 -11.86
N LYS A 4 6.37 12.97 -10.72
CA LYS A 4 6.78 12.47 -9.40
C LYS A 4 6.62 10.95 -9.47
N ARG A 5 7.73 10.22 -9.52
CA ARG A 5 7.72 8.75 -9.49
C ARG A 5 7.12 8.37 -8.13
N PHE A 6 6.00 7.66 -8.12
CA PHE A 6 5.47 7.07 -6.91
C PHE A 6 6.55 6.13 -6.37
N MET A 7 7.24 6.54 -5.30
CA MET A 7 8.18 5.66 -4.63
C MET A 7 7.36 4.64 -3.86
N ARG A 8 7.57 3.37 -4.19
CA ARG A 8 6.97 2.25 -3.45
C ARG A 8 7.44 2.34 -2.01
N ASP A 9 6.51 2.14 -1.09
CA ASP A 9 6.88 1.93 0.31
C ASP A 9 7.64 0.60 0.40
N LEU A 10 8.79 0.59 1.08
CA LEU A 10 9.68 -0.57 1.16
C LEU A 10 9.76 -1.08 2.59
N LEU A 11 9.86 -2.40 2.72
CA LEU A 11 10.01 -3.05 4.03
C LEU A 11 11.42 -2.81 4.55
N THR A 12 11.53 -2.38 5.81
CA THR A 12 12.83 -2.29 6.49
C THR A 12 13.45 -3.68 6.67
N ASP A 13 14.75 -3.72 6.93
CA ASP A 13 15.48 -4.95 7.29
C ASP A 13 14.86 -5.65 8.52
N LYS A 14 14.42 -4.89 9.51
CA LYS A 14 13.74 -5.37 10.72
C LYS A 14 12.39 -6.00 10.41
N GLU A 15 11.57 -5.34 9.60
CA GLU A 15 10.27 -5.89 9.17
C GLU A 15 10.48 -7.16 8.35
N THR A 16 11.43 -7.13 7.42
CA THR A 16 11.80 -8.27 6.58
C THR A 16 12.25 -9.46 7.43
N ALA A 17 13.17 -9.24 8.37
CA ALA A 17 13.63 -10.27 9.30
C ALA A 17 12.48 -10.85 10.12
N LYS A 18 11.58 -10.00 10.63
CA LYS A 18 10.39 -10.41 11.39
C LYS A 18 9.43 -11.26 10.54
N ILE A 19 9.15 -10.84 9.31
CA ILE A 19 8.29 -11.58 8.36
C ILE A 19 8.87 -12.97 8.08
N LEU A 20 10.18 -13.04 7.84
CA LEU A 20 10.90 -14.28 7.59
C LEU A 20 11.11 -15.11 8.88
N GLY A 21 10.87 -14.52 10.06
CA GLY A 21 11.19 -15.09 11.37
C GLY A 21 12.66 -15.48 11.49
N LYS A 22 13.53 -14.61 11.00
CA LYS A 22 14.97 -14.69 11.11
C LYS A 22 15.46 -13.60 12.05
N ARG A 23 16.61 -13.82 12.67
CA ARG A 23 17.34 -12.74 13.33
C ARG A 23 17.92 -11.81 12.26
N ILE A 24 18.01 -10.53 12.56
CA ILE A 24 18.50 -9.51 11.61
C ILE A 24 19.95 -9.76 11.17
N ASP A 25 20.81 -10.22 12.08
CA ASP A 25 22.20 -10.59 11.77
C ASP A 25 22.29 -11.78 10.82
N ARG A 26 21.35 -12.73 10.94
CA ARG A 26 21.24 -13.85 10.00
C ARG A 26 20.76 -13.37 8.63
N LEU A 27 19.76 -12.50 8.59
CA LEU A 27 19.32 -11.88 7.35
C LEU A 27 20.52 -11.26 6.62
N TYR A 28 21.28 -10.36 7.27
CA TYR A 28 22.45 -9.72 6.65
C TYR A 28 23.49 -10.73 6.13
N LYS A 29 23.82 -11.78 6.89
CA LYS A 29 24.72 -12.84 6.39
C LYS A 29 24.22 -13.52 5.12
N ASP A 30 22.92 -13.79 5.05
CA ASP A 30 22.32 -14.42 3.88
C ASP A 30 22.28 -13.43 2.70
N VAL A 31 22.02 -12.14 2.94
CA VAL A 31 22.06 -11.13 1.87
C VAL A 31 23.48 -10.83 1.37
N ASP A 32 24.49 -10.83 2.25
CA ASP A 32 25.90 -10.69 1.89
C ASP A 32 26.40 -11.92 1.10
N PHE A 33 25.80 -13.09 1.33
CA PHE A 33 26.07 -14.28 0.53
C PHE A 33 25.61 -14.09 -0.92
N PHE A 34 24.39 -13.55 -1.13
CA PHE A 34 23.90 -13.21 -2.47
C PHE A 34 24.82 -12.22 -3.20
N ASP A 35 25.37 -11.23 -2.50
CA ASP A 35 26.28 -10.25 -3.13
C ASP A 35 27.63 -10.84 -3.51
N LYS A 36 28.05 -11.93 -2.86
CA LYS A 36 29.37 -12.54 -3.05
C LYS A 36 29.39 -13.55 -4.20
N TYR A 37 28.25 -14.14 -4.53
CA TYR A 37 28.16 -15.24 -5.49
C TYR A 37 27.12 -14.92 -6.58
N ASP A 38 27.58 -14.35 -7.69
CA ASP A 38 26.74 -13.99 -8.86
C ASP A 38 26.18 -15.19 -9.65
N ASP A 39 26.55 -16.43 -9.28
CA ASP A 39 26.14 -17.67 -9.96
C ASP A 39 25.15 -18.50 -9.12
N ASP A 40 24.53 -17.92 -8.08
CA ASP A 40 23.42 -18.58 -7.39
C ASP A 40 22.16 -18.56 -8.27
N GLU A 41 21.41 -19.66 -8.27
CA GLU A 41 20.15 -19.76 -9.01
C GLU A 41 19.06 -18.79 -8.49
N TRP A 42 19.27 -18.26 -7.28
CA TRP A 42 18.48 -17.21 -6.66
C TRP A 42 19.20 -15.87 -6.77
N GLU A 43 18.47 -14.88 -7.25
CA GLU A 43 19.00 -13.52 -7.39
C GLU A 43 18.31 -12.57 -6.43
N LEU A 44 19.10 -11.61 -5.96
CA LEU A 44 18.62 -10.49 -5.18
C LEU A 44 19.28 -9.21 -5.68
N ASN A 45 18.63 -8.58 -6.67
CA ASN A 45 19.13 -7.39 -7.37
C ASN A 45 18.57 -6.09 -6.76
N GLU A 46 19.42 -5.05 -6.67
CA GLU A 46 18.99 -3.68 -6.37
C GLU A 46 18.04 -3.15 -7.48
N GLY A 47 17.01 -2.40 -7.11
CA GLY A 47 15.97 -1.91 -8.02
C GLY A 47 14.84 -2.91 -8.31
N GLU A 48 15.05 -4.19 -8.04
CA GLU A 48 14.06 -5.26 -8.23
C GLU A 48 13.61 -5.88 -6.91
N HIS A 49 14.57 -6.18 -6.03
CA HIS A 49 14.34 -6.94 -4.79
C HIS A 49 14.59 -6.08 -3.55
N PHE A 50 15.49 -5.10 -3.64
CA PHE A 50 15.73 -4.11 -2.58
C PHE A 50 16.25 -2.79 -3.15
N GLU A 51 16.35 -1.79 -2.28
CA GLU A 51 17.07 -0.52 -2.50
C GLU A 51 18.05 -0.30 -1.34
N PHE A 52 19.23 0.25 -1.60
CA PHE A 52 20.10 0.73 -0.54
C PHE A 52 19.63 2.10 -0.02
N VAL A 53 19.55 2.23 1.30
CA VAL A 53 19.27 3.50 1.98
C VAL A 53 20.47 3.90 2.82
N ALA A 54 21.05 5.05 2.49
CA ALA A 54 22.14 5.62 3.26
C ALA A 54 21.60 6.28 4.54
N LYS A 55 22.05 5.81 5.71
CA LYS A 55 21.90 6.52 6.97
C LYS A 55 23.27 6.95 7.47
N ARG A 56 23.49 8.27 7.56
CA ARG A 56 24.63 8.90 8.26
C ARG A 56 25.98 8.19 8.01
N GLY A 57 26.34 8.02 6.74
CA GLY A 57 27.73 7.84 6.31
C GLY A 57 28.39 6.46 6.45
N VAL A 58 27.80 5.45 7.11
CA VAL A 58 28.52 4.16 7.30
C VAL A 58 27.67 2.88 7.15
N ILE A 59 26.35 2.92 7.40
CA ILE A 59 25.51 1.71 7.29
C ILE A 59 24.61 1.83 6.04
N LYS A 60 24.84 0.94 5.08
CA LYS A 60 23.93 0.69 3.96
C LYS A 60 22.80 -0.21 4.45
N GLU A 61 21.70 0.41 4.90
CA GLU A 61 20.48 -0.33 5.26
C GLU A 61 19.79 -0.77 3.96
N ARG A 62 19.45 -2.06 3.81
CA ARG A 62 18.64 -2.53 2.68
C ARG A 62 17.16 -2.38 3.03
N ARG A 63 16.39 -1.81 2.12
CA ARG A 63 14.93 -1.86 2.17
C ARG A 63 14.40 -2.73 1.05
N PHE A 64 13.49 -3.63 1.38
CA PHE A 64 13.09 -4.72 0.50
C PHE A 64 11.74 -4.45 -0.17
N TYR A 65 11.67 -4.80 -1.45
CA TYR A 65 10.42 -5.01 -2.15
C TYR A 65 9.79 -6.34 -1.73
N GLU A 66 8.48 -6.48 -1.89
CA GLU A 66 7.76 -7.70 -1.56
C GLU A 66 8.29 -8.93 -2.30
N GLU A 67 8.73 -8.72 -3.55
CA GLU A 67 9.39 -9.70 -4.38
C GLU A 67 10.69 -10.23 -3.77
N GLY A 68 11.52 -9.34 -3.22
CA GLY A 68 12.76 -9.70 -2.53
C GLY A 68 12.52 -10.49 -1.25
N VAL A 69 11.48 -10.11 -0.49
CA VAL A 69 11.09 -10.86 0.72
C VAL A 69 10.60 -12.27 0.37
N GLU A 70 9.79 -12.44 -0.68
CA GLU A 70 9.35 -13.78 -1.09
C GLU A 70 10.50 -14.61 -1.68
N ALA A 71 11.45 -14.00 -2.41
CA ALA A 71 12.66 -14.68 -2.89
C ALA A 71 13.48 -15.26 -1.72
N LEU A 72 13.78 -14.43 -0.71
CA LEU A 72 14.47 -14.88 0.51
C LEU A 72 13.69 -15.95 1.26
N ALA A 73 12.36 -15.80 1.35
CA ALA A 73 11.53 -16.79 2.02
C ALA A 73 11.60 -18.16 1.34
N ARG A 74 11.53 -18.19 -0.01
CA ARG A 74 11.67 -19.44 -0.76
C ARG A 74 13.07 -20.02 -0.71
N TYR A 75 14.10 -19.18 -0.70
CA TYR A 75 15.46 -19.63 -0.48
C TYR A 75 15.57 -20.41 0.84
N TYR A 76 15.05 -19.87 1.94
CA TYR A 76 15.05 -20.55 3.24
C TYR A 76 14.17 -21.81 3.32
N GLU A 77 13.09 -21.86 2.52
CA GLU A 77 12.20 -23.02 2.48
C GLU A 77 12.86 -24.25 1.83
N LYS A 78 13.84 -24.06 0.93
CA LYS A 78 14.60 -25.17 0.32
C LYS A 78 15.32 -26.02 1.37
N ASP A 79 15.88 -25.37 2.39
CA ASP A 79 16.62 -26.01 3.48
C ASP A 79 15.71 -26.75 4.49
N GLN A 80 14.39 -26.61 4.37
CA GLN A 80 13.39 -27.18 5.30
C GLN A 80 12.56 -28.32 4.67
N SER A 81 13.03 -28.90 3.57
CA SER A 81 12.28 -29.94 2.84
C SER A 81 12.11 -31.23 3.67
N GLY A 82 10.87 -31.58 3.98
CA GLY A 82 10.51 -32.80 4.74
C GLY A 82 9.02 -32.87 5.10
N ILE A 83 8.53 -34.06 5.46
CA ILE A 83 7.11 -34.27 5.83
C ILE A 83 6.69 -33.38 7.01
N LEU A 84 7.62 -33.13 7.94
CA LEU A 84 7.38 -32.28 9.11
C LEU A 84 7.07 -30.81 8.74
N SER A 85 7.71 -30.26 7.72
CA SER A 85 7.43 -28.88 7.28
C SER A 85 6.09 -28.75 6.58
N ILE A 86 5.63 -29.80 5.90
CA ILE A 86 4.27 -29.87 5.33
C ILE A 86 3.22 -29.87 6.45
N VAL A 87 3.42 -30.67 7.51
CA VAL A 87 2.50 -30.72 8.66
C VAL A 87 2.51 -29.40 9.44
N ILE A 88 3.68 -28.81 9.67
CA ILE A 88 3.80 -27.50 10.33
C ILE A 88 3.12 -26.41 9.50
N GLU A 89 3.27 -26.40 8.17
CA GLU A 89 2.58 -25.43 7.31
C GLU A 89 1.06 -25.67 7.29
N ALA A 90 0.60 -26.92 7.27
CA ALA A 90 -0.82 -27.26 7.36
C ALA A 90 -1.45 -26.76 8.67
N LEU A 91 -0.68 -26.72 9.77
CA LEU A 91 -1.14 -26.23 11.07
C LEU A 91 -0.99 -24.71 11.24
N THR A 92 0.10 -24.11 10.73
CA THR A 92 0.43 -22.70 10.99
C THR A 92 -0.03 -21.75 9.90
N HIS A 93 -0.23 -22.26 8.67
CA HIS A 93 -0.51 -21.49 7.46
C HIS A 93 0.45 -20.31 7.26
N ARG A 94 1.69 -20.43 7.74
CA ARG A 94 2.62 -19.32 7.87
C ARG A 94 3.05 -18.82 6.49
N ARG A 95 3.31 -19.73 5.55
CA ARG A 95 3.65 -19.42 4.17
C ARG A 95 2.49 -18.73 3.45
N ARG A 96 1.27 -19.29 3.54
CA ARG A 96 0.09 -18.66 2.92
C ARG A 96 -0.20 -17.27 3.51
N ARG A 97 -0.07 -17.10 4.84
CA ARG A 97 -0.24 -15.79 5.50
C ARG A 97 0.81 -14.78 5.04
N ARG A 98 2.08 -15.18 4.93
CA ARG A 98 3.16 -14.34 4.40
C ARG A 98 2.86 -13.91 2.96
N LYS A 99 2.54 -14.86 2.07
CA LYS A 99 2.19 -14.58 0.67
C LYS A 99 1.02 -13.61 0.58
N LYS A 100 -0.06 -13.84 1.33
CA LYS A 100 -1.22 -12.93 1.41
C LYS A 100 -0.80 -11.52 1.81
N MET A 101 0.02 -11.38 2.85
CA MET A 101 0.48 -10.07 3.30
C MET A 101 1.30 -9.35 2.22
N LEU A 102 2.28 -10.04 1.61
CA LEU A 102 3.14 -9.45 0.58
C LEU A 102 2.36 -9.10 -0.69
N VAL A 103 1.52 -10.00 -1.20
CA VAL A 103 0.72 -9.77 -2.41
C VAL A 103 -0.37 -8.72 -2.16
N SER A 104 -1.04 -8.73 -1.00
CA SER A 104 -1.99 -7.68 -0.65
C SER A 104 -1.32 -6.32 -0.60
N ARG A 105 -0.13 -6.23 -0.01
CA ARG A 105 0.63 -4.99 0.06
C ARG A 105 0.98 -4.47 -1.34
N ARG A 106 1.46 -5.35 -2.22
CA ARG A 106 1.71 -5.01 -3.64
C ARG A 106 0.46 -4.46 -4.30
N ILE A 107 -0.68 -5.14 -4.17
CA ILE A 107 -1.96 -4.71 -4.76
C ILE A 107 -2.34 -3.33 -4.21
N THR A 108 -2.29 -3.12 -2.90
CA THR A 108 -2.62 -1.83 -2.29
C THR A 108 -1.73 -0.70 -2.83
N GLN A 109 -0.42 -0.90 -2.94
CA GLN A 109 0.51 0.09 -3.53
C GLN A 109 0.10 0.45 -4.96
N GLU A 110 -0.18 -0.56 -5.77
CA GLU A 110 -0.54 -0.36 -7.18
C GLU A 110 -1.91 0.28 -7.36
N LEU A 111 -2.88 -0.03 -6.51
CA LEU A 111 -4.19 0.63 -6.52
C LEU A 111 -4.10 2.08 -6.07
N ILE A 112 -3.20 2.43 -5.14
CA ILE A 112 -2.97 3.84 -4.79
C ILE A 112 -2.36 4.58 -5.99
N GLU A 113 -1.34 4.00 -6.62
CA GLU A 113 -0.69 4.62 -7.79
C GLU A 113 -1.65 4.75 -8.99
N SER A 114 -2.50 3.75 -9.24
CA SER A 114 -3.47 3.74 -10.34
C SER A 114 -4.79 4.47 -10.03
N LYS A 115 -4.93 5.08 -8.85
CA LYS A 115 -6.16 5.74 -8.37
C LYS A 115 -7.37 4.81 -8.24
N GLY A 116 -7.13 3.55 -7.90
CA GLY A 116 -8.14 2.56 -7.53
C GLY A 116 -8.35 1.47 -8.59
N LEU A 117 -9.48 0.78 -8.44
CA LEU A 117 -9.98 -0.21 -9.41
C LEU A 117 -10.56 0.51 -10.63
N VAL A 118 -10.44 -0.11 -11.80
CA VAL A 118 -11.12 0.39 -13.01
C VAL A 118 -12.61 0.11 -12.92
N GLU A 119 -12.98 -1.11 -12.52
CA GLU A 119 -14.37 -1.53 -12.41
C GLU A 119 -14.53 -2.59 -11.31
N THR A 120 -15.75 -2.71 -10.76
CA THR A 120 -16.14 -3.82 -9.88
C THR A 120 -17.48 -4.38 -10.34
N ARG A 121 -17.55 -5.69 -10.60
CA ARG A 121 -18.80 -6.42 -10.93
C ARG A 121 -19.01 -7.57 -9.96
N GLY A 122 -19.99 -7.45 -9.08
CA GLY A 122 -20.23 -8.43 -8.03
C GLY A 122 -19.00 -8.60 -7.13
N GLU A 123 -18.42 -9.80 -7.11
CA GLU A 123 -17.18 -10.10 -6.37
C GLU A 123 -15.89 -9.92 -7.20
N LEU A 124 -15.99 -9.44 -8.45
CA LEU A 124 -14.85 -9.26 -9.34
C LEU A 124 -14.38 -7.81 -9.34
N ALA A 125 -13.06 -7.63 -9.17
CA ALA A 125 -12.37 -6.35 -9.25
C ALA A 125 -11.47 -6.35 -10.48
N PHE A 126 -11.61 -5.33 -11.31
CA PHE A 126 -10.87 -5.21 -12.55
C PHE A 126 -9.82 -4.10 -12.47
N VAL A 127 -8.62 -4.41 -12.94
CA VAL A 127 -7.48 -3.50 -13.00
C VAL A 127 -6.95 -3.39 -14.43
N ASN A 128 -6.36 -2.25 -14.76
CA ASN A 128 -5.80 -2.03 -16.08
C ASN A 128 -4.54 -2.90 -16.33
N LYS A 129 -4.08 -2.90 -17.59
CA LYS A 129 -2.89 -3.63 -18.02
C LYS A 129 -1.62 -3.23 -17.26
N SER A 130 -1.43 -1.93 -16.97
CA SER A 130 -0.26 -1.44 -16.24
C SER A 130 -0.19 -2.01 -14.82
N THR A 131 -1.29 -1.92 -14.07
CA THR A 131 -1.43 -2.50 -12.73
C THR A 131 -1.26 -4.03 -12.77
N THR A 132 -1.81 -4.70 -13.77
CA THR A 132 -1.63 -6.15 -13.98
C THR A 132 -0.16 -6.52 -14.16
N ILE A 133 0.55 -5.80 -15.03
CA ILE A 133 1.99 -5.98 -15.30
C ILE A 133 2.78 -5.82 -14.00
N LYS A 134 2.48 -4.77 -13.24
CA LYS A 134 3.19 -4.43 -12.01
C LYS A 134 2.92 -5.41 -10.86
N ILE A 135 1.68 -5.86 -10.67
CA ILE A 135 1.35 -6.89 -9.65
C ILE A 135 2.05 -8.20 -10.00
N LEU A 136 1.96 -8.61 -11.26
CA LEU A 136 2.62 -9.84 -11.72
C LEU A 136 4.14 -9.68 -11.79
N GLN A 137 4.68 -8.45 -11.80
CA GLN A 137 6.09 -8.07 -12.05
C GLN A 137 6.63 -8.45 -13.44
N THR A 138 5.75 -8.49 -14.43
CA THR A 138 6.07 -8.92 -15.79
C THR A 138 6.33 -7.72 -16.70
N ASN A 139 6.34 -7.95 -18.01
CA ASN A 139 6.28 -6.89 -19.01
C ASN A 139 5.13 -7.18 -19.99
N GLY A 140 4.87 -6.25 -20.91
CA GLY A 140 3.76 -6.39 -21.87
C GLY A 140 3.88 -7.64 -22.75
N LEU A 141 5.10 -8.05 -23.09
CA LEU A 141 5.35 -9.26 -23.88
C LEU A 141 5.08 -10.54 -23.09
N GLY A 142 5.55 -10.61 -21.84
CA GLY A 142 5.30 -11.75 -20.95
C GLY A 142 3.81 -11.94 -20.67
N LEU A 143 3.09 -10.85 -20.44
CA LEU A 143 1.63 -10.87 -20.30
C LEU A 143 0.96 -11.38 -21.59
N LYS A 144 1.30 -10.82 -22.75
CA LYS A 144 0.73 -11.21 -24.05
C LYS A 144 0.98 -12.69 -24.36
N ASN A 145 2.21 -13.17 -24.12
CA ASN A 145 2.57 -14.56 -24.39
C ASN A 145 1.80 -15.53 -23.48
N SER A 146 1.60 -15.17 -22.21
CA SER A 146 0.80 -15.97 -21.28
C SER A 146 -0.65 -16.06 -21.71
N VAL A 147 -1.28 -14.91 -22.04
CA VAL A 147 -2.65 -14.86 -22.54
C VAL A 147 -2.80 -15.70 -23.82
N ALA A 148 -1.88 -15.56 -24.78
CA ALA A 148 -1.92 -16.34 -26.02
C ALA A 148 -1.83 -17.85 -25.77
N ARG A 149 -1.03 -18.31 -24.80
CA ARG A 149 -0.97 -19.74 -24.43
C ARG A 149 -2.27 -20.23 -23.83
N ILE A 150 -2.87 -19.46 -22.91
CA ILE A 150 -4.12 -19.87 -22.25
C ILE A 150 -5.29 -19.87 -23.25
N THR A 151 -5.32 -18.91 -24.19
CA THR A 151 -6.37 -18.87 -25.22
C THR A 151 -6.22 -19.99 -26.25
N ASN A 152 -4.99 -20.38 -26.58
CA ASN A 152 -4.72 -21.42 -27.57
C ASN A 152 -4.49 -22.82 -26.97
N SER A 153 -4.55 -22.97 -25.64
CA SER A 153 -4.45 -24.29 -25.02
C SER A 153 -5.76 -25.02 -25.26
N ASP A 154 -5.75 -26.00 -26.17
CA ASP A 154 -6.74 -27.08 -26.14
C ASP A 154 -6.70 -27.67 -24.73
N SER A 155 -7.84 -27.73 -24.04
CA SER A 155 -8.00 -27.85 -22.57
C SER A 155 -7.43 -29.12 -21.89
N LEU A 156 -6.52 -29.83 -22.54
CA LEU A 156 -5.90 -31.08 -22.10
C LEU A 156 -5.08 -30.96 -20.80
N ASP A 157 -4.56 -29.76 -20.49
CA ASP A 157 -3.78 -29.51 -19.27
C ASP A 157 -4.64 -29.12 -18.04
N GLY A 158 -5.97 -29.15 -18.18
CA GLY A 158 -6.92 -28.87 -17.10
C GLY A 158 -6.92 -27.40 -16.61
N GLN A 159 -6.28 -26.50 -17.35
CA GLN A 159 -6.36 -25.06 -17.11
C GLN A 159 -7.61 -24.49 -17.78
N GLU A 160 -8.42 -23.77 -17.00
CA GLU A 160 -9.63 -23.11 -17.48
C GLU A 160 -9.27 -22.00 -18.48
N ALA A 161 -10.00 -21.94 -19.60
CA ALA A 161 -9.83 -20.91 -20.61
C ALA A 161 -10.18 -19.53 -20.04
N LEU A 162 -9.58 -18.47 -20.61
CA LEU A 162 -9.97 -17.11 -20.26
C LEU A 162 -11.38 -16.83 -20.79
N GLU A 163 -12.21 -16.22 -19.95
CA GLU A 163 -13.64 -15.99 -20.21
C GLU A 163 -13.90 -14.49 -20.04
N LEU A 164 -14.61 -13.91 -21.01
CA LEU A 164 -15.10 -12.54 -20.91
C LEU A 164 -16.02 -12.40 -19.70
N GLU A 165 -15.99 -11.24 -19.04
CA GLU A 165 -16.75 -10.90 -17.82
C GLU A 165 -16.37 -11.66 -16.54
N LYS A 166 -15.54 -12.70 -16.65
CA LYS A 166 -15.00 -13.45 -15.51
C LYS A 166 -13.52 -13.19 -15.31
N HIS A 167 -12.73 -13.37 -16.36
CA HIS A 167 -11.26 -13.24 -16.33
C HIS A 167 -10.81 -11.86 -16.80
N PHE A 168 -11.50 -11.28 -17.77
CA PHE A 168 -11.21 -9.95 -18.33
C PHE A 168 -12.46 -9.26 -18.86
N LEU A 169 -12.34 -7.96 -19.07
CA LEU A 169 -13.31 -7.11 -19.79
C LEU A 169 -12.57 -6.31 -20.85
N ILE A 170 -13.33 -5.79 -21.82
CA ILE A 170 -12.87 -4.74 -22.74
C ILE A 170 -13.48 -3.43 -22.25
N SER A 171 -12.64 -2.47 -21.89
CA SER A 171 -13.07 -1.14 -21.44
C SER A 171 -13.67 -0.33 -22.60
N GLU A 172 -14.29 0.81 -22.28
CA GLU A 172 -14.78 1.76 -23.30
C GLU A 172 -13.68 2.28 -24.24
N GLU A 173 -12.42 2.29 -23.80
CA GLU A 173 -11.24 2.67 -24.59
C GLU A 173 -10.62 1.52 -25.39
N ASP A 174 -11.33 0.39 -25.54
CA ASP A 174 -10.86 -0.85 -26.20
C ASP A 174 -9.62 -1.49 -25.52
N GLU A 175 -9.33 -1.11 -24.28
CA GLU A 175 -8.29 -1.73 -23.47
C GLU A 175 -8.80 -2.97 -22.72
N THR A 176 -7.99 -4.04 -22.70
CA THR A 176 -8.27 -5.20 -21.84
C THR A 176 -7.95 -4.89 -20.38
N ILE A 177 -8.95 -5.01 -19.52
CA ILE A 177 -8.81 -4.95 -18.06
C ILE A 177 -9.01 -6.33 -17.46
N TRP A 178 -8.27 -6.63 -16.39
CA TRP A 178 -8.13 -7.98 -15.87
C TRP A 178 -8.75 -8.11 -14.48
N SER A 179 -9.53 -9.16 -14.27
CA SER A 179 -10.05 -9.49 -12.95
C SER A 179 -8.97 -10.17 -12.10
N GLN A 180 -9.21 -10.29 -10.80
CA GLN A 180 -8.35 -11.09 -9.92
C GLN A 180 -8.26 -12.56 -10.35
N LYS A 181 -9.29 -13.11 -11.01
CA LYS A 181 -9.25 -14.47 -11.59
C LYS A 181 -8.35 -14.52 -12.81
N GLY A 182 -8.44 -13.50 -13.68
CA GLY A 182 -7.54 -13.37 -14.82
C GLY A 182 -6.08 -13.31 -14.39
N LEU A 183 -5.76 -12.48 -13.37
CA LEU A 183 -4.43 -12.42 -12.78
C LEU A 183 -3.97 -13.78 -12.25
N ALA A 184 -4.84 -14.54 -11.57
CA ALA A 184 -4.51 -15.87 -11.06
C ALA A 184 -4.18 -16.85 -12.21
N SER A 185 -5.02 -16.92 -13.24
CA SER A 185 -4.82 -17.80 -14.41
C SER A 185 -3.52 -17.47 -15.15
N ILE A 186 -3.23 -16.18 -15.34
CA ILE A 186 -1.99 -15.71 -15.96
C ILE A 186 -0.78 -16.08 -15.11
N ALA A 187 -0.85 -15.89 -13.78
CA ALA A 187 0.23 -16.26 -12.88
C ALA A 187 0.52 -17.77 -12.90
N VAL A 188 -0.53 -18.61 -12.95
CA VAL A 188 -0.40 -20.06 -13.05
C VAL A 188 0.29 -20.47 -14.36
N ASP A 189 -0.16 -19.94 -15.51
CA ASP A 189 0.48 -20.22 -16.79
C ASP A 189 1.93 -19.74 -16.81
N MET A 190 2.21 -18.52 -16.35
CA MET A 190 3.56 -17.97 -16.29
C MET A 190 4.50 -18.87 -15.46
N THR A 191 4.02 -19.39 -14.34
CA THR A 191 4.79 -20.27 -13.45
C THR A 191 5.14 -21.61 -14.10
N ARG A 192 4.23 -22.15 -14.92
CA ARG A 192 4.37 -23.47 -15.57
C ARG A 192 5.14 -23.39 -16.89
N ASN A 193 4.87 -22.36 -17.69
CA ASN A 193 5.20 -22.33 -19.11
C ASN A 193 6.21 -21.24 -19.50
N SER A 194 6.57 -20.33 -18.59
CA SER A 194 7.59 -19.30 -18.87
C SER A 194 8.94 -19.70 -18.30
N SER A 195 10.01 -19.34 -19.03
CA SER A 195 11.38 -19.43 -18.50
C SER A 195 11.62 -18.26 -17.54
N LEU A 196 11.40 -18.51 -16.25
CA LEU A 196 11.55 -17.53 -15.18
C LEU A 196 12.71 -17.92 -14.26
N ARG A 197 13.50 -16.93 -13.82
CA ARG A 197 14.46 -17.08 -12.72
C ARG A 197 13.74 -17.47 -11.41
N LYS A 198 14.45 -18.07 -10.45
CA LYS A 198 13.81 -18.64 -9.24
C LYS A 198 13.10 -17.60 -8.38
N SER A 199 13.70 -16.43 -8.16
CA SER A 199 13.09 -15.29 -7.47
C SER A 199 11.79 -14.84 -8.13
N ARG A 200 11.83 -14.70 -9.46
CA ARG A 200 10.68 -14.31 -10.28
C ARG A 200 9.56 -15.35 -10.22
N LYS A 201 9.90 -16.62 -10.39
CA LYS A 201 8.95 -17.73 -10.31
C LYS A 201 8.28 -17.80 -8.93
N ALA A 202 9.05 -17.59 -7.86
CA ALA A 202 8.55 -17.54 -6.49
C ALA A 202 7.47 -16.47 -6.30
N TRP A 203 7.71 -15.26 -6.82
CA TRP A 203 6.74 -14.16 -6.75
C TRP A 203 5.47 -14.46 -7.55
N VAL A 204 5.60 -14.87 -8.82
CA VAL A 204 4.44 -15.17 -9.67
C VAL A 204 3.61 -16.30 -9.07
N GLU A 205 4.24 -17.35 -8.54
CA GLU A 205 3.54 -18.44 -7.86
C GLU A 205 2.81 -17.93 -6.60
N ALA A 206 3.42 -17.02 -5.82
CA ALA A 206 2.76 -16.41 -4.67
C ALA A 206 1.53 -15.60 -5.09
N VAL A 207 1.62 -14.80 -6.16
CA VAL A 207 0.48 -14.06 -6.72
C VAL A 207 -0.62 -15.02 -7.13
N GLY A 208 -0.32 -16.05 -7.92
CA GLY A 208 -1.31 -17.04 -8.38
C GLY A 208 -2.04 -17.75 -7.25
N GLU A 209 -1.38 -17.99 -6.11
CA GLU A 209 -2.00 -18.68 -4.96
C GLU A 209 -2.99 -17.79 -4.18
N VAL A 210 -2.75 -16.48 -4.08
CA VAL A 210 -3.45 -15.63 -3.10
C VAL A 210 -4.10 -14.37 -3.66
N VAL A 211 -3.89 -14.04 -4.94
CA VAL A 211 -4.39 -12.79 -5.55
C VAL A 211 -5.89 -12.65 -5.42
N GLU A 212 -6.66 -13.72 -5.62
CA GLU A 212 -8.11 -13.69 -5.49
C GLU A 212 -8.56 -13.32 -4.07
N ASP A 213 -7.96 -13.94 -3.06
CA ASP A 213 -8.25 -13.65 -1.66
C ASP A 213 -7.89 -12.20 -1.30
N CYS A 214 -6.77 -11.69 -1.84
CA CYS A 214 -6.32 -10.33 -1.60
C CYS A 214 -7.28 -9.31 -2.21
N PHE A 215 -7.73 -9.52 -3.46
CA PHE A 215 -8.72 -8.63 -4.09
C PHE A 215 -10.07 -8.68 -3.39
N LYS A 216 -10.53 -9.84 -2.88
CA LYS A 216 -11.75 -9.91 -2.07
C LYS A 216 -11.66 -9.01 -0.83
N VAL A 217 -10.50 -9.00 -0.16
CA VAL A 217 -10.25 -8.09 0.97
C VAL A 217 -10.27 -6.63 0.51
N GLU A 218 -9.66 -6.31 -0.62
CA GLU A 218 -9.65 -4.95 -1.19
C GLU A 218 -11.05 -4.48 -1.59
N ILE A 219 -11.85 -5.30 -2.26
CA ILE A 219 -13.25 -4.98 -2.60
C ILE A 219 -14.03 -4.66 -1.33
N LYS A 220 -13.92 -5.49 -0.30
CA LYS A 220 -14.57 -5.25 1.00
C LYS A 220 -14.05 -3.96 1.66
N ARG A 221 -12.74 -3.70 1.56
CA ARG A 221 -12.11 -2.49 2.10
C ARG A 221 -12.66 -1.24 1.40
N LEU A 222 -12.76 -1.25 0.07
CA LEU A 222 -13.24 -0.13 -0.72
C LEU A 222 -14.75 0.09 -0.56
N SER A 223 -15.56 -0.97 -0.63
CA SER A 223 -17.02 -0.87 -0.50
C SER A 223 -17.48 -0.36 0.86
N SER A 224 -16.76 -0.71 1.93
CA SER A 224 -17.06 -0.21 3.29
C SER A 224 -16.31 1.07 3.67
N ALA A 225 -15.53 1.67 2.75
CA ALA A 225 -14.75 2.86 3.04
C ALA A 225 -15.60 4.06 3.50
N PRO A 226 -16.73 4.44 2.86
CA PRO A 226 -17.53 5.59 3.30
C PRO A 226 -17.95 5.48 4.77
N LYS A 227 -18.50 4.32 5.16
CA LYS A 227 -18.91 4.05 6.54
C LYS A 227 -17.73 4.12 7.52
N ARG A 228 -16.58 3.53 7.18
CA ARG A 228 -15.38 3.58 8.06
C ARG A 228 -14.84 4.99 8.22
N ILE A 229 -14.90 5.80 7.17
CA ILE A 229 -14.49 7.22 7.19
C ILE A 229 -15.43 8.02 8.10
N ASP A 230 -16.74 7.86 7.95
CA ASP A 230 -17.72 8.55 8.81
C ASP A 230 -17.55 8.18 10.28
N GLU A 231 -17.35 6.89 10.56
CA GLU A 231 -17.06 6.41 11.91
C GLU A 231 -15.73 6.97 12.45
N ALA A 232 -14.70 7.08 11.62
CA ALA A 232 -13.41 7.65 12.00
C ALA A 232 -13.53 9.15 12.31
N ILE A 233 -14.28 9.92 11.51
CA ILE A 233 -14.58 11.33 11.77
C ILE A 233 -15.35 11.47 13.09
N ALA A 234 -16.36 10.63 13.32
CA ALA A 234 -17.12 10.64 14.57
C ALA A 234 -16.22 10.30 15.78
N ARG A 235 -15.33 9.32 15.66
CA ARG A 235 -14.34 8.98 16.70
C ARG A 235 -13.37 10.14 16.95
N ALA A 236 -12.86 10.80 15.90
CA ALA A 236 -11.98 11.96 16.03
C ALA A 236 -12.67 13.11 16.77
N LYS A 237 -13.92 13.44 16.40
CA LYS A 237 -14.74 14.44 17.10
C LYS A 237 -14.92 14.12 18.59
N ARG A 238 -15.21 12.86 18.92
CA ARG A 238 -15.32 12.40 20.32
C ARG A 238 -13.99 12.49 21.06
N ALA A 239 -12.88 12.06 20.45
CA ALA A 239 -11.54 12.13 21.04
C ALA A 239 -11.10 13.59 21.30
N ALA A 240 -11.51 14.53 20.44
CA ALA A 240 -11.31 15.96 20.64
C ALA A 240 -12.33 16.60 21.61
N ASN A 241 -13.17 15.81 22.28
CA ASN A 241 -14.24 16.28 23.17
C ASN A 241 -15.19 17.32 22.52
N ASN A 242 -15.49 17.10 21.24
CA ASN A 242 -16.26 18.03 20.38
C ASN A 242 -15.74 19.47 20.46
N THR A 243 -14.42 19.62 20.35
CA THR A 243 -13.69 20.89 20.37
C THR A 243 -12.92 21.07 19.07
N CYS A 244 -12.85 22.30 18.56
CA CYS A 244 -11.89 22.66 17.53
C CYS A 244 -10.47 22.49 18.08
N GLN A 245 -9.62 21.70 17.42
CA GLN A 245 -8.25 21.44 17.86
C GLN A 245 -7.30 22.61 17.60
N VAL A 246 -7.68 23.56 16.75
CA VAL A 246 -6.96 24.83 16.53
C VAL A 246 -7.37 25.84 17.61
N THR A 247 -8.64 26.26 17.62
CA THR A 247 -9.11 27.39 18.45
C THR A 247 -9.56 27.00 19.85
N GLY A 248 -9.76 25.72 20.13
CA GLY A 248 -10.32 25.28 21.42
C GLY A 248 -11.81 25.60 21.57
N ALA A 249 -12.46 26.13 20.52
CA ALA A 249 -13.87 26.47 20.52
C ALA A 249 -14.76 25.22 20.57
N LYS A 250 -15.92 25.38 21.22
CA LYS A 250 -16.99 24.37 21.31
C LYS A 250 -18.32 24.99 20.94
N LYS A 251 -19.27 24.15 20.54
CA LYS A 251 -20.66 24.58 20.32
C LYS A 251 -21.22 25.24 21.58
N ARG A 252 -21.68 26.48 21.46
CA ARG A 252 -22.43 27.20 22.50
C ARG A 252 -23.90 27.30 22.10
N ARG A 253 -24.79 27.42 23.08
CA ARG A 253 -26.22 27.60 22.85
C ARG A 253 -26.45 28.90 22.05
N GLY A 254 -27.23 28.84 20.97
CA GLY A 254 -27.57 30.00 20.14
C GLY A 254 -26.59 30.38 19.02
N ASN A 255 -25.50 29.63 18.81
CA ASN A 255 -24.56 29.86 17.71
C ASN A 255 -24.61 28.71 16.68
N ASN A 256 -24.58 29.05 15.39
CA ASN A 256 -24.26 28.14 14.27
C ASN A 256 -22.78 27.75 14.27
N PHE A 257 -22.39 26.93 15.25
CA PHE A 257 -21.06 26.34 15.31
C PHE A 257 -21.06 24.91 14.74
N GLN A 258 -20.25 24.68 13.71
CA GLN A 258 -20.07 23.37 13.09
C GLN A 258 -18.61 22.91 13.20
N LEU A 259 -18.44 21.63 13.55
CA LEU A 259 -17.14 20.97 13.56
C LEU A 259 -17.03 20.00 12.39
N HIS A 260 -15.94 20.12 11.65
CA HIS A 260 -15.59 19.23 10.55
C HIS A 260 -14.41 18.34 10.94
N GLY A 261 -14.33 17.15 10.35
CA GLY A 261 -13.13 16.34 10.37
C GLY A 261 -12.38 16.58 9.07
N HIS A 262 -11.28 17.32 9.14
CA HIS A 262 -10.42 17.60 8.01
C HIS A 262 -9.40 16.47 7.83
N HIS A 263 -9.34 15.87 6.65
CA HIS A 263 -8.31 14.89 6.30
C HIS A 263 -7.01 15.61 5.97
N LEU A 264 -5.98 15.44 6.80
CA LEU A 264 -4.69 16.12 6.67
C LEU A 264 -3.94 15.63 5.43
N PHE A 265 -3.83 14.32 5.25
CA PHE A 265 -3.59 13.71 3.95
C PHE A 265 -4.91 13.47 3.25
N ASP A 266 -5.05 14.02 2.05
CA ASP A 266 -6.27 13.93 1.27
C ASP A 266 -6.70 12.47 1.01
N LYS A 267 -8.01 12.21 1.13
CA LYS A 267 -8.58 10.86 1.03
C LYS A 267 -8.60 10.30 -0.40
N VAL A 268 -8.47 11.13 -1.43
CA VAL A 268 -8.40 10.70 -2.84
C VAL A 268 -7.02 10.14 -3.12
N ASN A 269 -5.97 10.85 -2.70
CA ASN A 269 -4.58 10.46 -2.96
C ASN A 269 -4.01 9.48 -1.91
N ARG A 270 -4.53 9.53 -0.67
CA ARG A 270 -4.15 8.64 0.44
C ARG A 270 -5.37 7.92 1.04
N PRO A 271 -6.08 7.09 0.24
CA PRO A 271 -7.26 6.37 0.72
C PRO A 271 -6.93 5.37 1.84
N ASP A 272 -5.68 4.92 1.96
CA ASP A 272 -5.18 4.09 3.06
C ASP A 272 -5.19 4.81 4.44
N LEU A 273 -5.10 6.15 4.43
CA LEU A 273 -5.13 6.99 5.63
C LEU A 273 -6.51 7.58 5.94
N SER A 274 -7.49 7.38 5.06
CA SER A 274 -8.82 8.03 5.15
C SER A 274 -9.61 7.68 6.41
N ASP A 275 -9.40 6.50 7.00
CA ASP A 275 -10.04 6.05 8.24
C ASP A 275 -9.08 6.04 9.45
N LEU A 276 -7.89 6.64 9.32
CA LEU A 276 -6.94 6.85 10.41
C LEU A 276 -7.36 8.08 11.22
N ILE A 277 -7.65 7.90 12.51
CA ILE A 277 -8.05 9.00 13.41
C ILE A 277 -6.98 10.09 13.45
N ASP A 278 -5.70 9.71 13.48
CA ASP A 278 -4.59 10.67 13.51
C ASP A 278 -4.52 11.55 12.26
N ASN A 279 -5.01 11.04 11.11
CA ASN A 279 -5.13 11.78 9.86
C ASN A 279 -6.33 12.74 9.82
N ILE A 280 -7.19 12.73 10.85
CA ILE A 280 -8.39 13.57 10.91
C ILE A 280 -8.19 14.67 11.96
N LEU A 281 -8.10 15.91 11.52
CA LEU A 281 -8.05 17.08 12.38
C LEU A 281 -9.46 17.64 12.58
N VAL A 282 -9.90 17.77 13.83
CA VAL A 282 -11.21 18.34 14.14
C VAL A 282 -11.10 19.86 14.17
N VAL A 283 -11.73 20.53 13.20
CA VAL A 283 -11.63 21.98 13.01
C VAL A 283 -13.01 22.62 12.91
N GLU A 284 -13.06 23.93 13.15
CA GLU A 284 -14.26 24.73 12.90
C GLU A 284 -14.54 24.83 11.39
N GLY A 285 -15.83 24.87 11.02
CA GLY A 285 -16.25 24.96 9.61
C GLY A 285 -15.71 26.19 8.87
N SER A 286 -15.53 27.33 9.55
CA SER A 286 -14.90 28.55 9.02
C SER A 286 -13.45 28.29 8.63
N ILE A 287 -12.62 27.82 9.58
CA ILE A 287 -11.21 27.45 9.37
C ILE A 287 -11.07 26.40 8.27
N HIS A 288 -11.96 25.41 8.24
CA HIS A 288 -11.96 24.40 7.18
C HIS A 288 -12.16 25.01 5.79
N SER A 289 -13.13 25.92 5.67
CA SER A 289 -13.48 26.56 4.40
C SER A 289 -12.40 27.56 3.94
N GLU A 290 -11.82 28.31 4.88
CA GLU A 290 -10.69 29.20 4.64
C GLU A 290 -9.45 28.43 4.18
N PHE A 291 -9.11 27.32 4.85
CA PHE A 291 -8.00 26.46 4.45
C PHE A 291 -8.18 25.99 3.00
N HIS A 292 -9.34 25.45 2.64
CA HIS A 292 -9.59 24.98 1.27
C HIS A 292 -9.66 26.11 0.23
N SER A 293 -10.01 27.33 0.65
CA SER A 293 -9.96 28.51 -0.20
C SER A 293 -8.53 28.99 -0.45
N TRP A 294 -7.67 28.96 0.57
CA TRP A 294 -6.24 29.28 0.48
C TRP A 294 -5.47 28.21 -0.29
N ASN A 295 -5.79 26.94 -0.08
CA ASN A 295 -5.16 25.80 -0.76
C ASN A 295 -5.72 25.56 -2.18
N LYS A 296 -6.58 26.46 -2.68
CA LYS A 296 -7.22 26.31 -3.99
C LYS A 296 -6.16 26.30 -5.10
N GLY A 297 -6.19 25.26 -5.93
CA GLY A 297 -5.21 25.04 -7.00
C GLY A 297 -4.08 24.07 -6.64
N ARG A 298 -3.99 23.59 -5.39
CA ARG A 298 -3.22 22.39 -5.05
C ARG A 298 -4.15 21.17 -5.09
N GLU A 299 -3.72 20.11 -5.79
CA GLU A 299 -4.53 18.88 -5.95
C GLU A 299 -4.54 18.01 -4.68
N GLU A 300 -3.62 18.25 -3.74
CA GLU A 300 -3.40 17.38 -2.58
C GLU A 300 -3.32 18.21 -1.30
N CYS A 301 -3.91 17.69 -0.21
CA CYS A 301 -3.69 18.21 1.14
C CYS A 301 -2.64 17.35 1.84
N SER A 302 -1.72 18.00 2.55
CA SER A 302 -0.79 17.36 3.49
C SER A 302 -0.80 18.07 4.85
N PRO A 303 -0.33 17.41 5.94
CA PRO A 303 -0.12 18.06 7.23
C PRO A 303 0.72 19.33 7.15
N LYS A 304 1.72 19.37 6.25
CA LYS A 304 2.55 20.55 6.00
C LYS A 304 1.74 21.71 5.44
N ASP A 305 0.86 21.48 4.46
CA ASP A 305 0.03 22.55 3.89
C ASP A 305 -0.85 23.20 4.96
N PHE A 306 -1.37 22.40 5.90
CA PHE A 306 -2.16 22.93 7.01
C PHE A 306 -1.32 23.76 8.00
N LEU A 307 -0.06 23.36 8.25
CA LEU A 307 0.88 24.16 9.04
C LEU A 307 1.21 25.49 8.35
N ASP A 308 1.49 25.45 7.05
CA ASP A 308 1.80 26.63 6.24
C ASP A 308 0.61 27.61 6.30
N PHE A 309 -0.63 27.14 6.08
CA PHE A 309 -1.85 27.94 6.22
C PHE A 309 -1.98 28.60 7.60
N LEU A 310 -1.77 27.83 8.66
CA LEU A 310 -1.86 28.35 10.02
C LEU A 310 -0.82 29.44 10.26
N SER A 311 0.39 29.30 9.73
CA SER A 311 1.46 30.29 9.90
C SER A 311 1.28 31.55 9.03
N GLU A 312 0.84 31.40 7.78
CA GLU A 312 0.78 32.48 6.80
C GLU A 312 -0.53 33.26 6.85
N VAL A 313 -1.64 32.59 7.17
CA VAL A 313 -2.99 33.18 7.10
C VAL A 313 -3.60 33.35 8.47
N ARG A 314 -3.48 32.32 9.32
CA ARG A 314 -4.17 32.27 10.62
C ARG A 314 -3.24 32.36 11.81
N GLY A 315 -2.14 33.10 11.67
CA GLY A 315 -1.22 33.38 12.76
C GLY A 315 -1.90 34.08 13.95
N ASP A 316 -2.98 34.82 13.67
CA ASP A 316 -3.87 35.46 14.66
C ASP A 316 -4.49 34.49 15.67
N LEU A 317 -4.61 33.20 15.32
CA LEU A 317 -5.17 32.18 16.20
C LEU A 317 -4.19 31.72 17.29
N PHE A 318 -2.94 32.18 17.22
CA PHE A 318 -1.89 31.85 18.18
C PHE A 318 -1.59 33.05 19.06
N ASP A 319 -1.87 32.86 20.34
CA ASP A 319 -1.53 33.79 21.40
C ASP A 319 -0.42 33.17 22.25
N SER A 320 0.82 33.66 22.09
CA SER A 320 2.00 33.19 22.81
C SER A 320 1.96 33.57 24.29
N ASP A 321 1.21 34.62 24.64
CA ASP A 321 1.12 35.12 26.01
C ASP A 321 0.09 34.33 26.82
N ASN A 322 -0.84 33.66 26.13
CA ASN A 322 -1.74 32.69 26.72
C ASN A 322 -1.15 31.28 26.74
N ALA A 323 -0.64 30.87 27.92
CA ALA A 323 -0.03 29.56 28.14
C ALA A 323 -0.86 28.37 27.61
N ARG A 324 -2.21 28.43 27.74
CA ARG A 324 -3.10 27.35 27.26
C ARG A 324 -3.22 27.32 25.75
N THR A 325 -3.18 28.48 25.09
CA THR A 325 -3.18 28.58 23.63
C THR A 325 -1.83 28.15 23.06
N ALA A 326 -0.73 28.61 23.66
CA ALA A 326 0.63 28.22 23.31
C ALA A 326 0.89 26.71 23.44
N GLU A 327 0.44 26.08 24.54
CA GLU A 327 0.55 24.63 24.72
C GLU A 327 -0.24 23.85 23.66
N ARG A 328 -1.45 24.31 23.33
CA ARG A 328 -2.29 23.67 22.31
C ARG A 328 -1.66 23.76 20.93
N HIS A 329 -1.15 24.94 20.57
CA HIS A 329 -0.44 25.14 19.32
C HIS A 329 0.79 24.22 19.23
N SER A 330 1.60 24.16 20.27
CA SER A 330 2.78 23.28 20.34
C SER A 330 2.41 21.81 20.14
N LYS A 331 1.34 21.33 20.78
CA LYS A 331 0.83 19.95 20.59
C LYS A 331 0.31 19.71 19.18
N LEU A 332 -0.38 20.69 18.58
CA LEU A 332 -0.86 20.60 17.20
C LEU A 332 0.31 20.49 16.23
N VAL A 333 1.32 21.37 16.35
CA VAL A 333 2.52 21.33 15.51
C VAL A 333 3.24 20.00 15.63
N ALA A 334 3.49 19.54 16.87
CA ALA A 334 4.15 18.25 17.10
C ALA A 334 3.38 17.08 16.45
N ARG A 335 2.04 17.09 16.54
CA ARG A 335 1.19 16.09 15.89
C ARG A 335 1.30 16.14 14.36
N LEU A 336 1.20 17.32 13.76
CA LEU A 336 1.23 17.48 12.30
C LEU A 336 2.60 17.10 11.73
N VAL A 337 3.69 17.50 12.39
CA VAL A 337 5.06 17.10 12.01
C VAL A 337 5.26 15.59 12.15
N ALA A 338 4.81 14.98 13.26
CA ALA A 338 4.90 13.53 13.42
C ALA A 338 4.12 12.79 12.33
N LEU A 339 2.90 13.23 12.02
CA LEU A 339 2.07 12.63 10.97
C LEU A 339 2.70 12.80 9.58
N GLN A 340 3.25 13.98 9.27
CA GLN A 340 4.00 14.22 8.04
C GLN A 340 5.17 13.22 7.94
N ASN A 341 6.04 13.19 8.95
CA ASN A 341 7.23 12.33 8.93
C ASN A 341 6.90 10.84 8.82
N ASN A 342 5.77 10.40 9.39
CA ASN A 342 5.35 9.00 9.36
C ASN A 342 4.82 8.55 7.99
N TYR A 343 4.28 9.46 7.18
CA TYR A 343 3.53 9.11 5.98
C TYR A 343 3.95 9.84 4.70
N GLU A 344 4.87 10.80 4.80
CA GLU A 344 5.55 11.41 3.66
C GLU A 344 6.25 10.34 2.81
N GLY A 345 6.34 10.57 1.50
CA GLY A 345 6.96 9.60 0.59
C GLY A 345 6.14 8.32 0.36
N ASN A 346 4.83 8.36 0.63
CA ASN A 346 3.87 7.25 0.43
C ASN A 346 4.07 6.03 1.35
N HIS A 347 4.68 6.22 2.52
CA HIS A 347 4.71 5.18 3.55
C HIS A 347 3.29 4.69 3.85
N LEU A 348 3.04 3.38 3.69
CA LEU A 348 1.70 2.82 3.82
C LEU A 348 1.35 2.61 5.29
N ARG A 349 0.06 2.76 5.60
CA ARG A 349 -0.47 2.28 6.87
C ARG A 349 -0.66 0.76 6.82
N TYR A 350 0.20 0.04 7.54
CA TYR A 350 -0.01 -1.37 7.82
C TYR A 350 -1.00 -1.55 8.98
N ARG A 351 -1.80 -2.62 8.93
CA ARG A 351 -2.66 -3.07 10.03
C ARG A 351 -2.22 -4.44 10.51
#